data_AF-A0A842YGQ8-F1
#
_entry.id   AF-A0A842YGQ8-F1
#
_cell.length_a   1.000
_cell.length_b   1.000
_cell.length_c   1.000
_cell.angle_alpha   90.00
_cell.angle_beta   90.00
_cell.angle_gamma   90.00
#
_symmetry.space_group_name_H-M   'P 1'
#
loop_
_entity.id
_entity.type
_entity.pdbx_description
1 polymer ?
#
loop_
_entity_poly.entity_id
_entity_poly.type
_entity_poly.pdbx_seq_one_letter_code
_entity_poly.pdbx_strand_id
1 'polypeptide(L)' 'MSDTIWVPFSILEPFVVDVFKSMGLPTVDAETCRNVLLDADLKGLDTHGVNRLKPVYYDRVLSGKQKPVTDLEVIREG' A
#
# COMPACT_ATOMS: atom_id res chain seq x y z
N MET A 1 -9.54 7.58 -26.36
CA MET A 1 -9.62 8.01 -24.95
C MET A 1 -9.92 6.77 -24.16
N SER A 2 -9.08 6.41 -23.19
CA SER A 2 -9.42 5.35 -22.25
C SER A 2 -10.58 5.86 -21.39
N ASP A 3 -11.63 5.07 -21.22
CA ASP A 3 -12.70 5.38 -20.27
C ASP A 3 -12.10 5.46 -18.86
N THR A 4 -12.16 6.65 -18.25
CA THR A 4 -11.72 6.88 -16.87
C THR A 4 -12.93 6.74 -15.95
N ILE A 5 -12.78 5.96 -14.89
CA ILE A 5 -13.79 5.78 -13.84
C ILE A 5 -13.25 6.37 -12.54
N TRP A 6 -14.06 7.18 -11.88
CA TRP A 6 -13.74 7.73 -10.57
C TRP A 6 -14.22 6.77 -9.48
N VAL A 7 -13.32 6.41 -8.57
CA VAL A 7 -13.61 5.54 -7.43
C VAL A 7 -13.55 6.38 -6.14
N PRO A 8 -14.61 6.38 -5.30
CA PRO A 8 -14.59 7.06 -4.01
C PRO A 8 -13.53 6.51 -3.06
N PHE A 9 -12.89 7.39 -2.28
CA PHE A 9 -11.93 6.99 -1.23
C PHE A 9 -12.54 6.06 -0.18
N SER A 10 -13.83 6.20 0.13
CA SER A 10 -14.54 5.30 1.04
C SER A 10 -14.57 3.84 0.58
N ILE A 11 -14.38 3.59 -0.72
CA ILE A 11 -14.20 2.23 -1.26
C ILE A 11 -12.73 1.82 -1.22
N LEU A 12 -11.82 2.74 -1.58
CA LEU A 12 -10.39 2.46 -1.64
C LEU A 12 -9.78 2.20 -0.25
N GLU A 13 -10.15 2.96 0.77
CA GLU A 13 -9.60 2.85 2.13
C GLU A 13 -9.66 1.42 2.71
N PRO A 14 -10.83 0.77 2.82
CA PRO A 14 -10.89 -0.61 3.30
C PRO A 14 -10.24 -1.59 2.32
N PHE A 15 -10.39 -1.37 1.01
CA PHE A 15 -9.80 -2.25 -0.02
C PHE A 15 -8.27 -2.33 0.08
N VAL A 16 -7.59 -1.19 0.21
CA VAL A 16 -6.12 -1.17 0.33
C VAL A 16 -5.66 -1.92 1.58
N VAL A 17 -6.34 -1.73 2.72
CA VAL A 17 -6.02 -2.43 3.98
C VAL A 17 -6.22 -3.93 3.84
N ASP A 18 -7.34 -4.36 3.24
CA ASP A 18 -7.65 -5.78 3.07
C ASP A 18 -6.67 -6.47 2.13
N VAL A 19 -6.21 -5.79 1.07
CA VAL A 19 -5.15 -6.31 0.19
C VAL A 19 -3.85 -6.52 0.98
N PHE A 20 -3.42 -5.55 1.79
CA PHE A 20 -2.22 -5.73 2.62
C PHE A 20 -2.36 -6.86 3.63
N LYS A 21 -3.49 -6.93 4.35
CA LYS A 21 -3.77 -8.02 5.30
C LYS A 21 -3.81 -9.39 4.62
N SER A 22 -4.32 -9.48 3.38
CA SER A 22 -4.35 -10.73 2.62
C SER A 22 -2.96 -11.30 2.33
N MET A 23 -1.93 -10.44 2.36
CA MET A 23 -0.53 -10.83 2.20
C MET A 23 0.17 -11.14 3.53
N GLY A 24 -0.53 -11.05 4.65
CA GLY A 24 0.00 -11.29 5.99
C GLY A 24 0.59 -10.07 6.69
N LEU A 25 0.37 -8.83 6.20
CA LEU A 25 0.73 -7.63 6.97
C LEU A 25 -0.12 -7.53 8.26
N PRO A 26 0.47 -7.13 9.39
CA PRO A 26 -0.28 -6.71 10.57
C PRO A 26 -1.20 -5.52 10.25
N THR A 27 -2.35 -5.44 10.92
CA THR A 27 -3.36 -4.40 10.67
C THR A 27 -2.79 -2.98 10.78
N VAL A 28 -1.97 -2.71 11.79
CA VAL A 28 -1.37 -1.38 12.03
C VAL A 28 -0.44 -0.97 10.87
N ASP A 29 0.35 -1.91 10.35
CA ASP A 29 1.24 -1.66 9.22
C ASP A 29 0.43 -1.48 7.92
N ALA A 30 -0.62 -2.29 7.72
CA ALA A 30 -1.53 -2.17 6.59
C ALA A 30 -2.23 -0.79 6.55
N GLU A 31 -2.67 -0.28 7.71
CA GLU A 31 -3.24 1.06 7.84
C GLU A 31 -2.22 2.16 7.53
N THR A 32 -0.97 1.97 7.94
CA THR A 32 0.13 2.88 7.60
C THR A 32 0.36 2.92 6.09
N CYS A 33 0.44 1.76 5.44
CA CYS A 33 0.58 1.69 3.98
C CYS A 33 -0.62 2.31 3.24
N ARG A 34 -1.85 2.06 3.70
CA ARG A 34 -3.06 2.71 3.17
C ARG A 34 -2.93 4.22 3.23
N ASN A 35 -2.59 4.77 4.39
CA ASN A 35 -2.52 6.22 4.59
C ASN A 35 -1.52 6.85 3.61
N VAL A 36 -0.32 6.26 3.46
CA VAL A 36 0.71 6.78 2.54
C VAL A 36 0.26 6.76 1.09
N LEU A 37 -0.33 5.66 0.62
CA LEU A 37 -0.76 5.53 -0.78
C LEU A 37 -1.92 6.48 -1.10
N LEU A 38 -2.93 6.55 -0.23
CA LEU A 38 -4.10 7.39 -0.45
C LEU A 38 -3.80 8.88 -0.27
N ASP A 39 -2.86 9.24 0.60
CA ASP A 39 -2.34 10.61 0.68
C ASP A 39 -1.68 11.05 -0.64
N ALA A 40 -0.97 10.14 -1.30
CA ALA A 40 -0.34 10.43 -2.59
C ALA A 40 -1.40 10.66 -3.68
N ASP A 41 -2.44 9.83 -3.74
CA ASP A 41 -3.58 10.04 -4.66
C ASP A 41 -4.30 11.36 -4.36
N LEU A 42 -4.55 11.69 -3.09
CA LEU A 42 -5.20 12.94 -2.68
C LEU A 42 -4.40 14.18 -3.11
N LYS A 43 -3.07 14.07 -3.13
CA LYS A 43 -2.14 15.14 -3.56
C LYS A 43 -1.91 15.16 -5.08
N GLY A 44 -2.54 14.26 -5.84
CA GLY A 44 -2.35 14.14 -7.30
C GLY A 44 -0.99 13.57 -7.69
N LEU A 45 -0.33 12.84 -6.79
CA LEU A 45 0.94 12.16 -7.02
C LEU A 45 0.68 10.75 -7.54
N ASP A 46 0.01 10.66 -8.69
CA ASP A 46 -0.46 9.40 -9.27
C ASP A 46 0.64 8.37 -9.45
N THR A 47 1.90 8.77 -9.60
CA THR A 47 3.03 7.84 -9.72
C THR A 47 3.40 7.12 -8.41
N HIS A 48 2.77 7.46 -7.29
CA HIS A 48 3.08 6.95 -5.94
C HIS A 48 1.84 6.55 -5.12
N GLY A 49 0.64 6.60 -5.70
CA GLY A 49 -0.61 6.27 -5.00
C GLY A 49 -1.08 4.82 -5.19
N VAL A 50 -2.39 4.60 -5.15
CA VAL A 50 -3.01 3.25 -5.17
C VAL A 50 -2.68 2.46 -6.43
N ASN A 51 -2.30 3.12 -7.52
CA ASN A 51 -1.82 2.45 -8.74
C ASN A 51 -0.56 1.59 -8.51
N ARG A 52 0.18 1.82 -7.40
CA ARG A 52 1.33 1.03 -7.00
C ARG A 52 0.96 -0.19 -6.17
N LEU A 53 -0.25 -0.25 -5.62
CA LEU A 53 -0.70 -1.34 -4.74
C LEU A 53 -0.43 -2.71 -5.36
N LYS A 54 -0.86 -2.94 -6.61
CA LYS A 54 -0.63 -4.22 -7.28
C LYS A 54 0.84 -4.44 -7.70
N PRO A 55 1.43 -3.63 -8.60
CA PRO A 55 2.73 -3.96 -9.18
C PRO A 55 3.92 -3.79 -8.23
N VAL A 56 3.81 -2.91 -7.23
CA VAL A 56 4.92 -2.59 -6.32
C VAL A 56 4.80 -3.31 -4.99
N TYR A 57 3.60 -3.48 -4.45
CA TYR A 57 3.44 -4.15 -3.16
C TYR A 57 2.98 -5.59 -3.33
N TYR A 58 1.81 -5.80 -3.93
CA TYR A 58 1.21 -7.14 -4.04
C TYR A 58 2.10 -8.15 -4.78
N ASP A 59 2.50 -7.81 -6.00
CA ASP A 59 3.30 -8.69 -6.84
C ASP A 59 4.71 -8.91 -6.26
N ARG A 60 5.26 -7.93 -5.54
CA ARG A 60 6.60 -8.03 -4.93
C ARG A 60 6.59 -8.87 -3.65
N VAL A 61 5.53 -8.80 -2.85
CA VAL A 61 5.36 -9.66 -1.69
C VAL A 61 5.14 -11.11 -2.15
N LEU A 62 4.27 -11.35 -3.14
CA LEU A 62 4.06 -12.70 -3.68
C LEU A 62 5.31 -13.31 -4.31
N SER A 63 6.17 -12.50 -4.94
CA SER A 63 7.45 -12.96 -5.49
C SER A 63 8.58 -13.07 -4.45
N GLY A 64 8.31 -12.77 -3.17
CA GLY A 64 9.30 -12.82 -2.10
C GLY A 64 10.34 -11.70 -2.13
N LYS A 65 10.19 -10.69 -3.00
CA LYS A 65 11.09 -9.53 -3.07
C LYS A 65 10.90 -8.57 -1.90
N GLN A 66 9.71 -8.55 -1.32
CA GLN A 66 9.39 -7.79 -0.12
C GLN A 66 8.80 -8.73 0.92
N LYS A 67 9.13 -8.52 2.20
CA LYS A 67 8.56 -9.29 3.29
C LYS A 67 7.34 -8.54 3.85
N PRO A 68 6.20 -9.22 4.03
CA PRO A 68 5.01 -8.60 4.59
C PRO A 68 5.18 -8.27 6.07
N VAL A 69 5.92 -9.10 6.81
CA VAL A 69 6.30 -8.88 8.20
C VAL A 69 7.81 -8.65 8.23
N THR A 70 8.24 -7.51 8.76
CA THR A 70 9.65 -7.13 8.87
C THR A 70 10.06 -7.08 10.33
N ASP A 71 11.29 -7.50 10.61
CA ASP A 71 11.93 -7.36 11.91
C ASP A 71 12.85 -6.13 11.86
N LEU A 72 12.46 -5.07 12.58
CA LEU A 72 13.19 -3.80 12.58
C LEU A 72 14.21 -3.79 13.72
N GLU A 73 15.48 -3.61 13.37
CA GLU A 73 16.59 -3.60 14.33
C GLU A 73 17.30 -2.23 14.33
N VAL A 74 17.47 -1.64 15.51
CA VAL A 74 18.27 -0.42 15.70
C VAL A 74 19.73 -0.81 15.92
N ILE A 75 20.56 -0.66 14.89
CA ILE A 75 21.99 -1.03 14.94
C ILE A 75 22.85 0.03 15.66
N ARG A 76 22.39 1.28 15.67
CA ARG A 76 23.05 2.41 16.35
C ARG A 76 22.05 3.53 16.58
N GLU A 77 22.06 4.08 17.79
CA GLU A 77 21.35 5.30 18.16
C GLU A 77 22.39 6.28 18.73
N GLY A 78 22.24 7.57 18.44
CA GLY A 78 23.24 8.61 18.70
C GLY A 78 22.84 9.56 19.81
#